data_AF-A0A6M2E1F2-F1
#
_entry.id   AF-A0A6M2E1F2-F1
#
_cell.length_a   1.000
_cell.length_b   1.000
_cell.length_c   1.000
_cell.angle_alpha   90.00
_cell.angle_beta   90.00
_cell.angle_gamma   90.00
#
_symmetry.space_group_name_H-M   'P 1'
#
loop_
_entity.id
_entity.type
_entity.pdbx_description
1 polymer ?
#
loop_
_entity_poly.entity_id
_entity_poly.type
_entity_poly.pdbx_seq_one_letter_code
_entity_poly.pdbx_strand_id
1 'polypeptide(L)'
;MKAFLVCVLVAAFAAVSFAHHLELCDKNDGQLKSELRCIRRSISTAANRSFDNAARDLRCRNDTCVIRKLCVGNDLEKAMAKYFTRAQIGEIHEAATACDPSASHHH
;
A
#
# COMPACT_ATOMS: atom_id res chain seq x y z
N MET A 1 -32.40 -34.93 -14.18
CA MET A 1 -31.09 -35.41 -13.69
C MET A 1 -29.98 -34.78 -14.52
N LYS A 2 -28.90 -34.33 -13.85
CA LYS A 2 -27.60 -33.87 -14.38
C LYS A 2 -27.60 -32.48 -15.05
N ALA A 3 -26.69 -31.57 -14.78
CA ALA A 3 -25.69 -31.37 -13.73
C ALA A 3 -25.23 -29.91 -13.86
N PHE A 4 -24.80 -29.34 -12.75
CA PHE A 4 -24.22 -28.00 -12.60
C PHE A 4 -23.11 -27.72 -13.62
N LEU A 5 -23.15 -26.53 -14.24
CA LEU A 5 -21.96 -25.88 -14.81
C LEU A 5 -21.82 -24.50 -14.16
N VAL A 6 -21.25 -24.54 -12.95
CA VAL A 6 -20.67 -23.38 -12.27
C VAL A 6 -19.37 -23.06 -13.01
N CYS A 7 -19.41 -22.08 -13.92
CA CYS A 7 -18.19 -21.54 -14.52
C CYS A 7 -17.44 -20.68 -13.49
N VAL A 8 -16.58 -21.36 -12.74
CA VAL A 8 -15.20 -20.99 -12.43
C VAL A 8 -14.88 -19.49 -12.48
N LEU A 9 -14.86 -18.88 -11.28
CA LEU A 9 -13.85 -17.96 -10.78
C LEU A 9 -12.88 -17.38 -11.82
N VAL A 10 -13.23 -16.23 -12.38
CA VAL A 10 -12.23 -15.31 -12.95
C VAL A 10 -11.75 -14.39 -11.84
N ALA A 11 -11.00 -14.97 -10.90
CA ALA A 11 -10.11 -14.17 -10.06
C ALA A 11 -8.84 -13.95 -10.89
N ALA A 12 -8.86 -12.90 -11.72
CA ALA A 12 -7.67 -12.38 -12.35
C ALA A 12 -6.77 -11.84 -11.25
N PHE A 13 -5.95 -12.71 -10.65
CA PHE A 13 -4.82 -12.29 -9.85
C PHE A 13 -3.79 -11.73 -10.82
N ALA A 14 -3.93 -10.46 -11.17
CA ALA A 14 -2.83 -9.70 -11.73
C ALA A 14 -1.68 -9.83 -10.72
N ALA A 15 -0.64 -10.56 -11.10
CA ALA A 15 0.63 -10.52 -10.41
C ALA A 15 1.20 -9.13 -10.65
N VAL A 16 0.78 -8.17 -9.83
CA VAL A 16 1.40 -6.86 -9.78
C VAL A 16 2.82 -7.11 -9.29
N SER A 17 3.78 -7.06 -10.20
CA SER A 17 5.19 -7.01 -9.84
C SER A 17 5.42 -5.66 -9.17
N PHE A 18 5.34 -5.63 -7.84
CA PHE A 18 5.63 -4.46 -7.00
C PHE A 18 7.13 -4.07 -6.99
N ALA A 19 7.85 -4.39 -8.07
CA ALA A 19 9.26 -4.04 -8.26
C ALA A 19 9.47 -2.56 -8.61
N HIS A 20 8.40 -1.81 -8.87
CA HIS A 20 8.46 -0.36 -8.85
C HIS A 20 8.40 0.10 -7.40
N HIS A 21 9.57 0.41 -6.85
CA HIS A 21 9.78 0.93 -5.52
C HIS A 21 8.68 1.92 -5.15
N LEU A 22 7.93 1.62 -4.09
CA LEU A 22 7.09 2.61 -3.45
C LEU A 22 8.04 3.73 -2.97
N GLU A 23 8.17 4.81 -3.74
CA GLU A 23 9.14 5.90 -3.51
C GLU A 23 8.89 6.67 -2.20
N LEU A 24 7.90 6.24 -1.41
CA LEU A 24 7.63 6.76 -0.07
C LEU A 24 8.87 6.77 0.84
N CYS A 25 9.82 5.84 0.65
CA CYS A 25 11.05 5.81 1.44
C CYS A 25 12.03 6.94 1.08
N ASP A 26 12.06 7.38 -0.18
CA ASP A 26 13.03 8.36 -0.68
C ASP A 26 12.50 9.80 -0.59
N LYS A 27 11.19 9.97 -0.45
CA LYS A 27 10.54 11.28 -0.30
C LYS A 27 10.93 11.95 1.03
N ASN A 28 10.98 13.28 1.05
CA ASN A 28 11.16 14.03 2.30
C ASN A 28 9.88 13.99 3.17
N ASP A 29 9.97 14.35 4.45
CA ASP A 29 8.85 14.24 5.38
C ASP A 29 7.62 15.07 4.98
N GLY A 30 7.81 16.22 4.32
CA GLY A 30 6.73 17.08 3.85
C GLY A 30 5.95 16.45 2.70
N GLN A 31 6.67 15.96 1.69
CA GLN A 31 6.10 15.21 0.55
C GLN A 31 5.41 13.95 1.03
N LEU A 32 6.12 13.15 1.83
CA LEU A 32 5.63 11.90 2.40
C LEU A 32 4.35 12.11 3.21
N LYS A 33 4.30 13.13 4.06
CA LYS A 33 3.07 13.47 4.81
C LYS A 33 1.92 13.84 3.88
N SER A 34 2.18 14.56 2.79
CA SER A 34 1.13 14.96 1.86
C SER A 34 0.54 13.77 1.11
N GLU A 35 1.41 12.91 0.59
CA GLU A 35 1.01 11.70 -0.12
C GLU A 35 0.30 10.71 0.79
N LEU A 36 0.78 10.52 2.03
CA LEU A 36 0.10 9.64 2.98
C LEU A 36 -1.31 10.11 3.31
N ARG A 37 -1.58 11.42 3.35
CA ARG A 37 -2.96 11.91 3.47
C ARG A 37 -3.82 11.59 2.26
N CYS A 38 -3.24 11.61 1.06
CA CYS A 38 -3.95 11.19 -0.14
C CYS A 38 -4.21 9.68 -0.09
N ILE A 39 -3.19 8.86 0.17
CA ILE A 39 -3.28 7.40 0.30
C ILE A 39 -4.36 7.00 1.31
N ARG A 40 -4.34 7.59 2.51
CA ARG A 40 -5.35 7.34 3.56
C ARG A 40 -6.80 7.56 3.09
N ARG A 41 -7.03 8.47 2.14
CA ARG A 41 -8.37 8.73 1.57
C ARG A 41 -8.70 7.83 0.38
N SER A 42 -7.70 7.28 -0.28
CA SER A 42 -7.85 6.47 -1.49
C SER A 42 -7.88 4.97 -1.21
N ILE A 43 -7.54 4.53 0.01
CA ILE A 43 -7.58 3.12 0.42
C ILE A 43 -8.83 2.79 1.25
N SER A 44 -9.17 1.51 1.29
CA SER A 44 -10.27 0.93 2.02
C SER A 44 -10.19 1.18 3.52
N THR A 45 -11.34 1.13 4.19
CA THR A 45 -11.39 1.18 5.66
C THR A 45 -10.58 0.07 6.31
N ALA A 46 -10.48 -1.10 5.67
CA ALA A 46 -9.69 -2.22 6.18
C ALA A 46 -8.18 -1.92 6.12
N ALA A 47 -7.67 -1.42 4.98
CA ALA A 47 -6.27 -1.01 4.85
C ALA A 47 -5.93 0.16 5.78
N ASN A 48 -6.84 1.13 5.93
CA ASN A 48 -6.72 2.20 6.92
C ASN A 48 -6.57 1.68 8.35
N ARG A 49 -7.38 0.68 8.74
CA ARG A 49 -7.27 0.06 10.06
C ARG A 49 -5.92 -0.65 10.23
N SER A 50 -5.40 -1.30 9.19
CA SER A 50 -4.06 -1.92 9.22
C SER A 50 -2.96 -0.87 9.42
N PHE A 51 -3.07 0.32 8.82
CA PHE A 51 -2.16 1.43 9.12
C PHE A 51 -2.24 1.87 10.58
N ASP A 52 -3.45 1.97 11.15
CA ASP A 52 -3.62 2.35 12.56
C ASP A 52 -3.03 1.29 13.51
N ASN A 53 -3.17 0.01 13.16
CA ASN A 53 -2.52 -1.10 13.85
C ASN A 53 -1.00 -0.98 13.79
N ALA A 54 -0.45 -0.79 12.58
CA ALA A 54 0.99 -0.60 12.39
C ALA A 54 1.53 0.60 13.19
N ALA A 55 0.78 1.71 13.23
CA ALA A 55 1.12 2.88 14.02
C ALA A 55 1.19 2.56 15.52
N ARG A 56 0.22 1.80 16.06
CA ARG A 56 0.24 1.37 17.46
C ARG A 56 1.43 0.46 17.76
N ASP A 57 1.63 -0.57 16.95
CA ASP A 57 2.67 -1.59 17.17
C ASP A 57 4.07 -0.99 17.07
N LEU A 58 4.28 -0.09 16.10
CA LEU A 58 5.54 0.62 15.91
C LEU A 58 5.69 1.83 16.84
N ARG A 59 4.70 2.11 17.70
CA ARG A 59 4.67 3.28 18.61
C ARG A 59 4.87 4.61 17.87
N CYS A 60 4.21 4.75 16.72
CA CYS A 60 4.22 5.94 15.88
C CYS A 60 2.99 6.82 16.13
N ARG A 61 3.20 8.14 16.11
CA ARG A 61 2.11 9.14 16.25
C ARG A 61 1.46 9.53 14.92
N ASN A 62 2.09 9.17 13.80
CA ASN A 62 1.62 9.50 12.46
C ASN A 62 2.13 8.47 11.44
N ASP A 63 1.56 8.49 10.24
CA ASP A 63 1.87 7.55 9.17
C ASP A 63 3.29 7.75 8.62
N THR A 64 3.80 8.99 8.63
CA THR A 64 5.18 9.28 8.22
C THR A 64 6.17 8.45 9.05
N CYS A 65 5.99 8.41 10.37
CA CYS A 65 6.80 7.57 11.27
C CYS A 65 6.66 6.08 10.93
N VAL A 66 5.46 5.61 10.61
CA VAL A 66 5.21 4.21 10.23
C VAL A 66 6.03 3.85 9.01
N ILE A 67 5.87 4.61 7.93
CA ILE A 67 6.62 4.38 6.69
C ILE A 67 8.11 4.46 6.94
N ARG A 68 8.62 5.49 7.63
CA ARG A 68 10.05 5.62 7.94
C ARG A 68 10.60 4.40 8.67
N LYS A 69 9.86 3.83 9.62
CA LYS A 69 10.28 2.61 10.33
C LYS A 69 10.24 1.37 9.44
N LEU A 70 9.27 1.26 8.55
CA LEU A 70 9.19 0.17 7.59
C LEU A 70 10.30 0.26 6.52
N CYS A 71 10.72 1.48 6.17
CA CYS A 71 11.83 1.78 5.25
C CYS A 71 13.22 1.56 5.84
N VAL A 72 13.37 1.26 7.15
CA VAL A 72 14.69 0.97 7.74
C VAL A 72 15.31 -0.29 7.14
N GLY A 73 14.49 -1.23 6.66
CA GLY A 73 14.95 -2.33 5.83
C GLY A 73 14.90 -1.95 4.34
N ASN A 74 15.87 -2.41 3.55
CA ASN A 74 15.91 -2.20 2.09
C ASN A 74 14.76 -2.89 1.33
N ASP A 75 13.75 -3.41 2.03
CA ASP A 75 12.61 -4.12 1.47
C ASP A 75 11.33 -3.69 2.21
N LEU A 76 10.72 -2.62 1.69
CA LEU A 76 9.52 -2.04 2.26
C LEU A 76 8.33 -3.00 2.15
N GLU A 77 8.18 -3.70 1.03
CA GLU A 77 7.05 -4.62 0.83
C GLU A 77 7.08 -5.75 1.87
N LYS A 78 8.25 -6.33 2.11
CA LYS A 78 8.43 -7.33 3.17
C LYS A 78 8.18 -6.78 4.56
N ALA A 79 8.53 -5.51 4.82
CA ALA A 79 8.21 -4.85 6.08
C ALA A 79 6.69 -4.63 6.23
N MET A 80 6.02 -4.20 5.16
CA MET A 80 4.57 -4.02 5.11
C MET A 80 3.82 -5.34 5.29
N ALA A 81 4.32 -6.45 4.76
CA ALA A 81 3.70 -7.78 4.90
C ALA A 81 3.54 -8.25 6.37
N LYS A 82 4.21 -7.60 7.34
CA LYS A 82 3.99 -7.85 8.77
C LYS A 82 2.68 -7.25 9.31
N TYR A 83 2.14 -6.24 8.64
CA TYR A 83 0.99 -5.44 9.11
C TYR A 83 -0.17 -5.41 8.12
N PHE A 84 0.10 -5.66 6.85
CA PHE A 84 -0.85 -5.56 5.75
C PHE A 84 -0.96 -6.90 5.04
N THR A 85 -2.17 -7.25 4.59
CA THR A 85 -2.35 -8.38 3.66
C THR A 85 -1.81 -8.00 2.28
N ARG A 86 -1.54 -8.99 1.43
CA ARG A 86 -1.10 -8.74 0.05
C ARG A 86 -2.07 -7.85 -0.73
N ALA A 87 -3.37 -8.04 -0.53
CA ALA A 87 -4.40 -7.20 -1.15
C ALA A 87 -4.32 -5.74 -0.67
N GLN A 88 -4.10 -5.53 0.64
CA GLN A 88 -3.94 -4.19 1.19
C GLN A 88 -2.66 -3.52 0.71
N ILE A 89 -1.56 -4.27 0.57
CA ILE A 89 -0.31 -3.75 0.00
C ILE A 89 -0.54 -3.28 -1.44
N GLY A 90 -1.25 -4.07 -2.24
CA GLY A 90 -1.61 -3.67 -3.60
C GLY A 90 -2.45 -2.41 -3.66
N GLU A 91 -3.46 -2.33 -2.81
CA GLU A 91 -4.29 -1.13 -2.68
C GLU A 91 -3.48 0.12 -2.28
N ILE A 92 -2.52 -0.04 -1.35
CA ILE A 92 -1.64 1.06 -0.93
C ILE A 92 -0.70 1.49 -2.07
N HIS A 93 -0.23 0.55 -2.88
CA HIS A 93 0.63 0.84 -4.02
C HIS A 93 -0.11 1.56 -5.14
N GLU A 94 -1.31 1.11 -5.49
CA GLU A 94 -2.18 1.80 -6.45
C GLU A 94 -2.51 3.21 -5.96
N ALA A 95 -2.87 3.34 -4.69
CA ALA A 95 -3.12 4.64 -4.07
C ALA A 95 -1.88 5.53 -4.08
N ALA A 96 -0.69 5.01 -3.77
CA ALA A 96 0.55 5.78 -3.79
C ALA A 96 0.88 6.27 -5.20
N THR A 97 0.70 5.42 -6.21
CA THR A 97 0.89 5.78 -7.63
C THR A 97 -0.06 6.89 -8.06
N ALA A 98 -1.35 6.79 -7.71
CA ALA A 98 -2.34 7.81 -8.04
C ALA A 98 -2.15 9.12 -7.25
N CYS A 99 -1.58 9.03 -6.05
CA CYS A 99 -1.32 10.15 -5.15
C CYS A 99 0.04 10.81 -5.38
N ASP A 100 0.91 10.23 -6.21
CA ASP A 100 2.23 10.77 -6.48
C ASP A 100 2.15 11.94 -7.47
N PRO A 101 2.44 13.18 -7.05
CA PRO A 101 2.41 14.32 -7.94
C PRO A 101 3.48 14.23 -9.04
N SER A 102 4.56 13.46 -8.85
CA SER A 102 5.60 13.24 -9.88
C SER A 102 5.25 12.17 -10.92
N ALA A 103 4.24 11.33 -10.67
CA ALA A 103 3.82 10.30 -11.62
C ALA A 103 3.19 10.87 -12.91
N SER A 104 2.91 12.18 -12.96
CA SER A 104 2.24 12.86 -14.08
C SER A 104 3.16 13.53 -15.11
N HIS A 105 4.31 12.92 -15.44
CA HIS A 105 5.22 13.44 -16.48
C HIS A 105 5.67 12.44 -17.57
N HIS A 106 4.99 11.30 -17.76
CA HIS A 106 5.21 10.44 -18.92
C HIS A 106 3.91 10.14 -19.67
N HIS A 107 3.51 11.09 -20.52
CA HIS A 107 2.67 10.85 -21.70
C HIS A 107 3.27 11.57 -22.89
#